data_AF-A0A0J7KXK2-F1
#
_entry.id   AF-A0A0J7KXK2-F1
#
_cell.length_a   1.000
_cell.length_b   1.000
_cell.length_c   1.000
_cell.angle_alpha   90.00
_cell.angle_beta   90.00
_cell.angle_gamma   90.00
#
_symmetry.space_group_name_H-M   'P 1'
#
loop_
_entity.id
_entity.type
_entity.pdbx_description
1 polymer ?
#
loop_
_entity_poly.entity_id
_entity_poly.type
_entity_poly.pdbx_seq_one_letter_code
_entity_poly.pdbx_strand_id
1 'polypeptide(L)'
;MGNSSSNESAISEDVLDEYVELTYLSKSEIRQIYKLFDDLEPGVLKKNLHYRFPIEQIDKILPQIRCNPFRNAIYRIFSSKQDGHLSFEDILDLYSAFSANSPQGVRAAWAFEIFVHCPTRSLNIFADNASVTKNKVTKL
;
A
#
# COMPACT_ATOMS: atom_id res chain seq x y z
N MET A 1 -33.99 28.61 -4.60
CA MET A 1 -32.56 28.80 -4.87
C MET A 1 -31.91 27.43 -4.87
N GLY A 2 -31.66 26.88 -6.06
CA GLY A 2 -30.92 25.63 -6.20
C GLY A 2 -29.45 25.90 -5.93
N ASN A 3 -28.87 25.20 -4.97
CA ASN A 3 -27.42 25.08 -4.84
C ASN A 3 -27.09 23.61 -5.10
N SER A 4 -27.11 23.24 -6.37
CA SER A 4 -26.46 22.02 -6.83
C SER A 4 -24.97 22.30 -6.74
N SER A 5 -24.38 21.95 -5.58
CA SER A 5 -22.93 21.84 -5.45
C SER A 5 -22.48 20.74 -6.40
N SER A 6 -22.22 21.13 -7.64
CA SER A 6 -21.45 20.36 -8.59
C SER A 6 -20.09 20.14 -7.93
N ASN A 7 -19.96 19.04 -7.20
CA ASN A 7 -18.67 18.45 -6.90
C ASN A 7 -18.10 18.04 -8.26
N GLU A 8 -17.54 19.02 -8.99
CA GLU A 8 -16.69 18.74 -10.14
C GLU A 8 -15.68 17.73 -9.65
N SER A 9 -15.85 16.52 -10.14
CA SER A 9 -15.00 15.39 -9.82
C SER A 9 -13.64 15.79 -10.35
N ALA A 10 -12.72 16.07 -9.44
CA ALA A 10 -11.37 16.51 -9.79
C ALA A 10 -10.61 15.50 -10.66
N ILE A 11 -11.13 14.26 -10.73
CA ILE A 11 -10.78 13.20 -11.67
C ILE A 11 -11.96 13.03 -12.65
N SER A 12 -11.65 12.96 -13.95
CA SER A 12 -12.60 12.62 -15.02
C SER A 12 -13.16 11.20 -14.88
N GLU A 13 -14.41 10.99 -15.32
CA GLU A 13 -15.07 9.69 -15.16
C GLU A 13 -14.33 8.56 -15.88
N ASP A 14 -13.78 8.81 -17.07
CA ASP A 14 -13.03 7.82 -17.86
C ASP A 14 -11.79 7.29 -17.11
N VAL A 15 -11.06 8.19 -16.43
CA VAL A 15 -9.87 7.84 -15.63
C VAL A 15 -10.28 7.05 -14.40
N LEU A 16 -11.44 7.38 -13.82
CA LEU A 16 -11.96 6.64 -12.68
C LEU A 16 -12.36 5.22 -13.08
N ASP A 17 -12.96 5.04 -14.26
CA ASP A 17 -13.30 3.74 -14.81
C ASP A 17 -12.03 2.90 -15.06
N GLU A 18 -10.99 3.49 -15.64
CA GLU A 18 -9.69 2.83 -15.83
C GLU A 18 -9.11 2.34 -14.49
N TYR A 19 -9.11 3.18 -13.45
CA TYR A 19 -8.61 2.76 -12.14
C TYR A 19 -9.46 1.67 -11.48
N VAL A 20 -10.78 1.65 -11.71
CA VAL A 20 -11.65 0.57 -11.22
C VAL A 20 -11.36 -0.75 -11.94
N GLU A 21 -11.05 -0.71 -13.23
CA GLU A 21 -10.71 -1.92 -13.99
C GLU A 21 -9.35 -2.50 -13.61
N LEU A 22 -8.41 -1.64 -13.18
CA LEU A 22 -7.04 -2.03 -12.83
C LEU A 22 -6.86 -2.37 -11.34
N THR A 23 -7.81 -2.02 -10.48
CA THR A 23 -7.70 -2.21 -9.03
C THR A 23 -8.92 -2.95 -8.45
N TYR A 24 -8.82 -3.41 -7.21
CA TYR A 24 -9.95 -4.03 -6.49
C TYR A 24 -10.78 -2.99 -5.71
N LEU A 25 -10.80 -1.74 -6.20
CA LEU A 25 -11.45 -0.61 -5.54
C LEU A 25 -12.69 -0.15 -6.30
N SER A 26 -13.65 0.36 -5.56
CA SER A 26 -14.83 1.02 -6.11
C SER A 26 -14.54 2.48 -6.47
N LYS A 27 -15.36 3.04 -7.36
CA LYS A 27 -15.37 4.48 -7.70
C LYS A 27 -15.39 5.37 -6.46
N SER A 28 -16.18 5.01 -5.45
CA SER A 28 -16.30 5.74 -4.18
C SER A 28 -15.01 5.72 -3.37
N GLU A 29 -14.33 4.57 -3.30
CA GLU A 29 -13.06 4.44 -2.58
C GLU A 29 -11.97 5.27 -3.24
N ILE A 30 -11.85 5.20 -4.57
CA ILE A 30 -10.86 6.00 -5.31
C ILE A 30 -11.12 7.50 -5.13
N ARG A 31 -12.38 7.96 -5.18
CA ARG A 31 -12.72 9.36 -4.89
C ARG A 31 -12.38 9.77 -3.46
N GLN A 32 -12.59 8.87 -2.50
CA GLN A 32 -12.23 9.12 -1.10
C GLN A 32 -10.71 9.24 -0.93
N ILE A 33 -9.94 8.33 -1.55
CA ILE A 33 -8.47 8.37 -1.53
C ILE A 33 -8.00 9.69 -2.16
N TYR A 34 -8.53 10.08 -3.31
CA TYR A 34 -8.19 11.36 -3.95
C TYR A 34 -8.44 12.54 -3.02
N LYS A 35 -9.56 12.56 -2.31
CA LYS A 35 -9.88 13.61 -1.34
C LYS A 35 -8.85 13.65 -0.19
N LEU A 36 -8.39 12.50 0.31
CA LEU A 36 -7.34 12.46 1.34
C LEU A 36 -6.04 13.13 0.85
N PHE A 37 -5.69 12.97 -0.43
CA PHE A 37 -4.54 13.66 -1.02
C PHE A 37 -4.78 15.15 -1.24
N ASP A 38 -5.98 15.54 -1.66
CA ASP A 38 -6.34 16.96 -1.80
C ASP A 38 -6.34 17.66 -0.42
N ASP A 39 -6.71 16.95 0.66
CA ASP A 39 -6.61 17.46 2.04
C ASP A 39 -5.15 17.57 2.52
N LEU A 40 -4.22 16.76 1.99
CA LEU A 40 -2.78 16.88 2.27
C LEU A 40 -2.14 18.05 1.55
N GLU A 41 -2.40 18.18 0.25
CA GLU A 41 -1.85 19.24 -0.59
C GLU A 41 -2.87 19.67 -1.65
N PRO A 42 -3.69 20.70 -1.35
CA PRO A 42 -4.81 21.10 -2.19
C PRO A 42 -4.41 21.46 -3.61
N GLY A 43 -5.05 20.82 -4.59
CA GLY A 43 -4.89 21.12 -6.00
C GLY A 43 -3.59 20.65 -6.65
N VAL A 44 -2.73 19.92 -5.94
CA VAL A 44 -1.51 19.35 -6.55
C VAL A 44 -1.85 18.22 -7.51
N LEU A 45 -2.70 17.27 -7.09
CA LEU A 45 -3.15 16.18 -7.96
C LEU A 45 -3.98 16.67 -9.16
N LYS A 46 -4.68 17.80 -9.04
CA LYS A 46 -5.39 18.44 -10.17
C LYS A 46 -4.42 18.93 -11.24
N LYS A 47 -3.24 19.39 -10.86
CA LYS A 47 -2.20 19.87 -11.78
C LYS A 47 -1.34 18.74 -12.32
N ASN A 48 -1.05 17.75 -11.48
CA ASN A 48 -0.22 16.61 -11.82
C ASN A 48 -0.67 15.37 -11.05
N LEU A 49 -1.39 14.48 -11.73
CA LEU A 49 -1.88 13.23 -11.15
C LEU A 49 -0.75 12.27 -10.77
N HIS A 50 0.40 12.36 -11.45
CA HIS A 50 1.59 11.56 -11.18
C HIS A 50 2.53 12.21 -10.15
N TYR A 51 2.07 13.26 -9.45
CA TYR A 51 2.85 13.82 -8.35
C TYR A 51 3.11 12.75 -7.28
N ARG A 52 4.36 12.72 -6.80
CA ARG A 52 4.81 11.75 -5.80
C ARG A 52 4.96 12.45 -4.47
N PHE A 53 4.22 11.97 -3.47
CA PHE A 53 4.24 12.52 -2.13
C PHE A 53 5.30 11.83 -1.29
N PRO A 54 6.11 12.56 -0.50
CA PRO A 54 7.00 11.98 0.50
C PRO A 54 6.22 11.13 1.51
N ILE A 55 6.85 10.04 1.98
CA ILE A 55 6.25 9.12 2.95
C ILE A 55 5.75 9.84 4.22
N GLU A 56 6.40 10.92 4.65
CA GLU A 56 6.00 11.69 5.83
C GLU A 56 4.62 12.36 5.66
N GLN A 57 4.23 12.73 4.43
CA GLN A 57 2.88 13.21 4.14
C GLN A 57 1.89 12.04 4.08
N ILE A 58 2.29 10.93 3.45
CA ILE A 58 1.47 9.72 3.34
C ILE A 58 1.12 9.14 4.71
N ASP A 59 2.05 9.16 5.67
CA ASP A 59 1.82 8.70 7.04
C ASP A 59 0.62 9.40 7.72
N LYS A 60 0.31 10.64 7.31
CA LYS A 60 -0.81 11.41 7.89
C LYS A 60 -2.16 10.88 7.43
N ILE A 61 -2.25 10.37 6.20
CA ILE A 61 -3.48 9.77 5.65
C ILE A 61 -3.60 8.27 5.93
N LEU A 62 -2.48 7.62 6.26
CA LEU A 62 -2.41 6.18 6.56
C LEU A 62 -1.92 5.91 8.00
N PRO A 63 -2.67 6.34 9.04
CA PRO A 63 -2.24 6.16 10.42
C PRO A 63 -2.08 4.68 10.81
N GLN A 64 -2.87 3.79 10.20
CA GLN A 64 -2.75 2.33 10.36
C GLN A 64 -1.38 1.78 9.92
N ILE A 65 -0.78 2.32 8.85
CA ILE A 65 0.52 1.87 8.36
C ILE A 65 1.65 2.53 9.14
N ARG A 66 1.46 3.78 9.58
CA ARG A 66 2.43 4.49 10.43
C ARG A 66 2.79 3.70 11.69
N CYS A 67 1.82 3.06 12.32
CA CYS A 67 2.03 2.24 13.52
C CYS A 67 2.43 0.79 13.21
N ASN A 68 2.53 0.41 11.94
CA ASN A 68 2.78 -0.96 11.52
C ASN A 68 4.30 -1.28 11.57
N PRO A 69 4.73 -2.39 12.21
CA PRO A 69 6.14 -2.78 12.22
C PRO A 69 6.73 -3.04 10.81
N PHE A 70 5.89 -3.29 9.81
CA PHE A 70 6.27 -3.48 8.42
C PHE A 70 6.21 -2.20 7.58
N ARG A 71 5.97 -1.03 8.19
CA ARG A 71 5.80 0.28 7.51
C ARG A 71 6.79 0.49 6.37
N ASN A 72 8.09 0.39 6.66
CA ASN A 72 9.14 0.66 5.68
C ASN A 72 9.16 -0.37 4.54
N ALA A 73 8.88 -1.64 4.84
CA ALA A 73 8.79 -2.69 3.83
C ALA A 73 7.57 -2.45 2.91
N ILE A 74 6.42 -2.13 3.50
CA ILE A 74 5.20 -1.80 2.77
C ILE A 74 5.46 -0.64 1.80
N TYR A 75 5.90 0.52 2.30
CA TYR A 75 6.13 1.67 1.41
C TYR A 75 7.20 1.42 0.36
N ARG A 76 8.22 0.62 0.68
CA ARG A 76 9.24 0.27 -0.31
C ARG A 76 8.71 -0.63 -1.41
N ILE A 77 7.86 -1.61 -1.08
CA ILE A 77 7.29 -2.54 -2.06
C ILE A 77 6.32 -1.83 -2.99
N PHE A 78 5.45 -0.98 -2.44
CA PHE A 78 4.43 -0.27 -3.21
C PHE A 78 4.96 0.98 -3.91
N SER A 79 6.17 1.47 -3.58
CA SER A 79 6.78 2.59 -4.29
C SER A 79 7.42 2.14 -5.60
N SER A 80 6.83 2.54 -6.73
CA SER A 80 7.35 2.22 -8.07
C SER A 80 8.81 2.60 -8.29
N LYS A 81 9.31 3.67 -7.64
CA LYS A 81 10.71 4.14 -7.76
C LYS A 81 11.58 3.81 -6.56
N GLN A 82 11.01 3.30 -5.47
CA GLN A 82 11.71 3.05 -4.21
C GLN A 82 12.51 4.28 -3.70
N ASP A 83 12.00 5.47 -3.97
CA ASP A 83 12.64 6.78 -3.75
C ASP A 83 12.17 7.47 -2.46
N GLY A 84 11.47 6.74 -1.59
CA GLY A 84 10.86 7.31 -0.39
C GLY A 84 9.63 8.19 -0.67
N HIS A 85 9.11 8.16 -1.90
CA HIS A 85 7.90 8.85 -2.30
C HIS A 85 6.90 7.85 -2.89
N LEU A 86 5.62 8.23 -2.89
CA LEU A 86 4.52 7.41 -3.41
C LEU A 86 3.61 8.28 -4.29
N SER A 87 3.31 7.81 -5.49
CA SER A 87 2.29 8.44 -6.35
C SER A 87 0.88 8.10 -5.87
N PHE A 88 -0.12 8.75 -6.47
CA PHE A 88 -1.51 8.37 -6.31
C PHE A 88 -1.74 6.89 -6.67
N GLU A 89 -1.17 6.44 -7.80
CA GLU A 89 -1.24 5.05 -8.28
C GLU A 89 -0.60 4.06 -7.30
N ASP A 90 0.61 4.35 -6.80
CA ASP A 90 1.29 3.52 -5.78
C ASP A 90 0.39 3.30 -4.54
N ILE A 91 -0.44 4.29 -4.22
CA ILE A 91 -1.33 4.27 -3.06
C ILE A 91 -2.66 3.58 -3.38
N LEU A 92 -3.17 3.72 -4.60
CA LEU A 92 -4.29 2.90 -5.06
C LEU A 92 -3.94 1.41 -5.01
N ASP A 93 -2.74 1.03 -5.46
CA ASP A 93 -2.24 -0.36 -5.38
C ASP A 93 -2.15 -0.85 -3.94
N LEU A 94 -1.67 0.01 -3.03
CA LEU A 94 -1.63 -0.27 -1.62
C LEU A 94 -3.04 -0.52 -1.04
N TYR A 95 -3.98 0.39 -1.26
CA TYR A 95 -5.36 0.22 -0.80
C TYR A 95 -6.03 -1.01 -1.45
N SER A 96 -5.77 -1.26 -2.73
CA SER A 96 -6.25 -2.41 -3.48
C SER A 96 -5.77 -3.73 -2.86
N ALA A 97 -4.47 -3.82 -2.54
CA ALA A 97 -3.88 -4.99 -1.90
C ALA A 97 -4.45 -5.29 -0.51
N PHE A 98 -4.87 -4.27 0.24
CA PHE A 98 -5.50 -4.41 1.55
C PHE A 98 -7.04 -4.44 1.51
N SER A 99 -7.64 -4.28 0.33
CA SER A 99 -9.09 -4.29 0.17
C SER A 99 -9.69 -5.67 0.48
N ALA A 100 -10.90 -5.69 1.04
CA ALA A 100 -11.66 -6.92 1.23
C ALA A 100 -12.05 -7.58 -0.11
N ASN A 101 -12.15 -6.78 -1.18
CA ASN A 101 -12.49 -7.24 -2.52
C ASN A 101 -11.31 -7.95 -3.21
N SER A 102 -10.09 -7.78 -2.72
CA SER A 102 -8.92 -8.44 -3.30
C SER A 102 -8.98 -9.96 -3.07
N PRO A 103 -8.76 -10.78 -4.11
CA PRO A 103 -8.69 -12.23 -3.98
C PRO A 103 -7.68 -12.66 -2.90
N GLN A 104 -7.98 -13.76 -2.20
CA GLN A 104 -7.12 -14.27 -1.13
C GLN A 104 -5.69 -14.56 -1.61
N GLY A 105 -5.53 -15.10 -2.82
CA GLY A 105 -4.21 -15.38 -3.40
C GLY A 105 -3.36 -14.12 -3.58
N VAL A 106 -3.97 -13.01 -4.03
CA VAL A 106 -3.29 -11.73 -4.21
C VAL A 106 -2.85 -11.15 -2.86
N ARG A 107 -3.74 -11.17 -1.86
CA ARG A 107 -3.41 -10.72 -0.50
C ARG A 107 -2.30 -11.55 0.14
N ALA A 108 -2.32 -12.87 -0.07
CA ALA A 108 -1.29 -13.78 0.41
C ALA A 108 0.07 -13.52 -0.27
N ALA A 109 0.08 -13.25 -1.58
CA ALA A 109 1.28 -12.88 -2.31
C ALA A 109 1.88 -11.58 -1.76
N TRP A 110 1.06 -10.54 -1.56
CA TRP A 110 1.53 -9.29 -0.94
C TRP A 110 2.04 -9.49 0.49
N ALA A 111 1.35 -10.28 1.30
CA ALA A 111 1.80 -10.59 2.65
C ALA A 111 3.17 -11.31 2.65
N PHE A 112 3.37 -12.22 1.69
CA PHE A 112 4.66 -12.89 1.51
C PHE A 112 5.75 -11.91 1.09
N GLU A 113 5.48 -11.05 0.11
CA GLU A 113 6.43 -10.03 -0.35
C GLU A 113 6.85 -9.08 0.79
N ILE A 114 5.87 -8.58 1.56
CA ILE A 114 6.13 -7.74 2.74
C ILE A 114 6.97 -8.49 3.76
N PHE A 115 6.69 -9.77 3.99
CA PHE A 115 7.42 -10.58 4.96
C PHE A 115 8.88 -10.81 4.53
N VAL A 116 9.11 -11.16 3.26
CA VAL A 116 10.45 -11.43 2.71
C VAL A 116 11.31 -10.18 2.67
N HIS A 117 10.74 -9.05 2.27
CA HIS A 117 11.46 -7.79 2.13
C HIS A 117 11.53 -6.97 3.42
N CYS A 118 10.91 -7.45 4.52
CA CYS A 118 11.08 -6.85 5.83
C CYS A 118 12.43 -7.28 6.44
N PRO A 119 13.40 -6.37 6.58
CA PRO A 119 14.73 -6.71 7.09
C PRO A 119 14.72 -7.21 8.54
N THR A 120 13.61 -7.06 9.27
CA THR A 120 13.52 -7.34 10.70
C THR A 120 13.43 -8.82 11.06
N ARG A 121 13.51 -9.78 10.10
CA ARG A 121 13.52 -11.21 10.43
C ARG A 121 14.26 -12.15 9.47
N SER A 122 15.27 -11.69 8.73
CA SER A 122 16.18 -12.59 8.00
C SER A 122 17.08 -13.46 8.91
N LEU A 123 17.02 -13.30 10.25
CA LEU A 123 18.01 -13.90 11.15
C LEU A 123 17.52 -15.03 12.08
N ASN A 124 16.27 -15.52 12.06
CA ASN A 124 15.90 -16.56 13.05
C ASN A 124 14.82 -17.60 12.67
N ILE A 125 14.47 -17.80 11.40
CA ILE A 125 13.48 -18.86 11.04
C ILE A 125 14.15 -20.13 10.50
N PHE A 126 15.43 -20.05 10.10
CA PHE A 126 16.22 -21.22 9.69
C PHE A 126 17.38 -21.57 10.63
N ALA A 127 17.65 -20.77 11.68
CA ALA A 127 18.78 -20.99 12.57
C ALA A 127 18.53 -22.03 13.69
N ASP A 128 17.27 -22.36 14.02
CA ASP A 128 16.95 -23.21 15.17
C ASP A 128 16.72 -24.70 14.86
N ASN A 129 16.92 -25.15 13.60
CA ASN A 129 16.77 -26.57 13.25
C ASN A 129 18.08 -27.34 13.03
N ALA A 130 19.24 -26.75 13.36
CA ALA A 130 20.54 -27.43 13.23
C ALA A 130 21.07 -28.08 14.53
N SER A 131 20.41 -27.87 15.68
CA SER A 131 20.95 -28.29 16.98
C SER A 131 20.27 -29.51 17.63
N VAL A 132 19.17 -30.03 17.08
CA VAL A 132 18.37 -31.09 17.75
C VAL A 132 18.71 -32.53 17.29
N THR A 133 19.51 -32.74 16.23
CA THR A 133 19.79 -34.08 15.68
C THR A 133 21.23 -34.57 15.82
N LYS A 134 21.97 -34.16 16.86
CA LYS A 134 23.31 -34.74 17.15
C LYS A 134 23.45 -35.53 18.46
N ASN A 135 22.39 -35.69 19.27
CA ASN A 135 22.47 -36.41 20.55
C ASN A 135 21.63 -37.69 20.62
N LYS A 136 21.72 -38.57 19.61
CA LYS A 136 21.17 -39.93 19.74
C LYS A 136 21.89 -41.03 18.95
N VAL A 137 23.22 -40.94 18.78
CA VAL A 137 24.04 -42.08 18.31
C VAL A 137 25.40 -42.09 18.99
N THR A 138 25.42 -42.28 20.32
CA THR A 138 26.59 -42.83 21.04
C THR A 138 26.15 -43.31 22.42
N LYS A 139 25.63 -44.53 22.46
CA LYS A 139 25.70 -45.42 23.63
C LYS A 139 25.56 -46.85 23.13
N LEU A 140 26.69 -47.37 22.65
CA LEU A 140 27.07 -48.77 22.84
C LEU A 140 28.11 -48.78 23.96
#